data_AF-A0A4Q1SRX3-F1
#
_entry.id   AF-A0A4Q1SRX3-F1
#
_cell.length_a   1.000
_cell.length_b   1.000
_cell.length_c   1.000
_cell.angle_alpha   90.00
_cell.angle_beta   90.00
_cell.angle_gamma   90.00
#
_symmetry.space_group_name_H-M   'P 1'
#
loop_
_entity.id
_entity.type
_entity.pdbx_description
1 polymer ?
#
loop_
_entity_poly.entity_id
_entity_poly.type
_entity_poly.pdbx_seq_one_letter_code
_entity_poly.pdbx_strand_id
1 'polypeptide(L)'
;MVGSPFEGKKVCLEAFKEETQKQLTCLQAEDPEGFLESVERCEVILGEIEQFNKKPVILEAEEKKIKSLLAEILELRKEITRLIPPLQEKIRERLGAERKKMMIQQSYGMDERYQDSVFFDKKK
;
A
#
# COMPACT_ATOMS: atom_id res chain seq x y z
N MET A 1 -6.58 34.61 -7.73
CA MET A 1 -6.00 35.15 -6.49
C MET A 1 -4.87 34.20 -6.09
N VAL A 2 -3.63 34.69 -6.03
CA VAL A 2 -2.49 33.87 -5.60
C VAL A 2 -2.56 33.77 -4.08
N GLY A 3 -2.98 32.63 -3.54
CA GLY A 3 -2.98 32.38 -2.10
C GLY A 3 -1.57 32.53 -1.54
N SER A 4 -1.45 32.86 -0.24
CA SER A 4 -0.14 32.99 0.38
C SER A 4 0.66 31.67 0.25
N PRO A 5 2.00 31.71 0.15
CA PRO A 5 2.82 30.49 0.15
C PRO A 5 2.55 29.58 1.35
N PHE A 6 2.12 30.16 2.47
CA PHE A 6 1.68 29.44 3.66
C PHE A 6 0.39 28.65 3.41
N GLU A 7 -0.65 29.27 2.85
CA GLU A 7 -1.92 28.59 2.58
C GLU A 7 -1.71 27.46 1.56
N GLY A 8 -0.86 27.68 0.55
CA GLY A 8 -0.47 26.64 -0.40
C GLY A 8 0.20 25.45 0.27
N LYS A 9 1.20 25.70 1.13
CA LYS A 9 1.88 24.63 1.89
C LYS A 9 0.93 23.88 2.82
N LYS A 10 0.00 24.59 3.47
CA LYS A 10 -1.01 23.97 4.34
C LYS A 10 -1.93 23.04 3.56
N VAL A 11 -2.45 23.49 2.41
CA VAL A 11 -3.30 22.67 1.53
C VAL A 11 -2.55 21.42 1.07
N CYS A 12 -1.29 21.54 0.65
CA CYS A 12 -0.49 20.37 0.26
C CYS A 12 -0.26 19.41 1.45
N LEU A 13 -0.03 19.92 2.66
CA LEU A 13 0.12 19.08 3.86
C LEU A 13 -1.18 18.38 4.26
N GLU A 14 -2.32 19.05 4.13
CA GLU A 14 -3.64 18.44 4.36
C GLU A 14 -3.91 17.33 3.32
N ALA A 15 -3.64 17.59 2.04
CA ALA A 15 -3.73 16.58 0.98
C ALA A 15 -2.80 15.39 1.23
N PHE A 16 -1.57 15.64 1.69
CA PHE A 16 -0.61 14.59 2.04
C PHE A 16 -1.11 13.72 3.20
N LYS A 17 -1.72 14.35 4.20
CA LYS A 17 -2.35 13.64 5.32
C LYS A 17 -3.51 12.76 4.83
N GLU A 18 -4.36 13.28 3.95
CA GLU A 18 -5.47 12.51 3.38
C GLU A 18 -5.00 11.29 2.60
N GLU A 19 -3.99 11.45 1.74
CA GLU A 19 -3.39 10.31 1.02
C GLU A 19 -2.73 9.32 1.98
N THR A 20 -2.03 9.79 3.02
CA THR A 20 -1.48 8.89 4.04
C THR A 20 -2.58 8.12 4.78
N GLN A 21 -3.75 8.72 5.04
CA GLN A 21 -4.90 8.03 5.61
C GLN A 21 -5.49 6.99 4.64
N LYS A 22 -5.52 7.27 3.33
CA LYS A 22 -5.94 6.31 2.31
C LYS A 22 -5.02 5.11 2.27
N GLN A 23 -3.69 5.32 2.31
CA GLN A 23 -2.72 4.23 2.41
C GLN A 23 -2.99 3.29 3.59
N LEU A 24 -3.27 3.86 4.77
CA LEU A 24 -3.64 3.08 5.95
C LEU A 24 -4.93 2.27 5.71
N THR A 25 -5.93 2.89 5.08
CA THR A 25 -7.21 2.24 4.76
C THR A 25 -7.03 1.10 3.76
N CYS A 26 -6.26 1.31 2.69
CA CYS A 26 -5.95 0.28 1.70
C CYS A 26 -5.17 -0.89 2.31
N LEU A 27 -4.22 -0.63 3.21
CA LEU A 27 -3.51 -1.69 3.94
C LEU A 27 -4.44 -2.53 4.80
N GLN A 28 -5.40 -1.89 5.48
CA GLN A 28 -6.40 -2.60 6.29
C GLN A 28 -7.37 -3.41 5.44
N ALA A 29 -7.69 -2.92 4.24
CA ALA A 29 -8.54 -3.60 3.26
C ALA A 29 -7.81 -4.68 2.45
N GLU A 30 -6.49 -4.86 2.65
CA GLU A 30 -5.64 -5.72 1.82
C GLU A 30 -5.72 -5.38 0.30
N ASP A 31 -5.87 -4.08 -0.02
CA ASP A 31 -5.92 -3.54 -1.38
C ASP A 31 -4.55 -2.97 -1.82
N PRO A 32 -3.74 -3.74 -2.56
CA PRO A 32 -2.40 -3.31 -2.96
C PRO A 32 -2.42 -2.26 -4.08
N GLU A 33 -3.42 -2.28 -4.97
CA GLU A 33 -3.49 -1.34 -6.10
C GLU A 33 -3.81 0.06 -5.58
N GLY A 34 -4.85 0.19 -4.75
CA GLY A 34 -5.19 1.47 -4.12
C GLY A 34 -4.09 2.01 -3.20
N PHE A 35 -3.33 1.12 -2.54
CA PHE A 35 -2.16 1.53 -1.75
C PHE A 35 -1.07 2.16 -2.63
N LEU A 36 -0.72 1.50 -3.75
CA LEU A 36 0.32 1.98 -4.66
C LEU A 36 -0.06 3.31 -5.33
N GLU A 37 -1.31 3.44 -5.81
CA GLU A 37 -1.79 4.70 -6.37
C GLU A 37 -1.68 5.86 -5.38
N SER A 38 -1.99 5.60 -4.10
CA SER A 38 -1.88 6.63 -3.06
C SER A 38 -0.43 6.96 -2.69
N VAL A 39 0.50 6.00 -2.83
CA VAL A 39 1.95 6.26 -2.70
C VAL A 39 2.44 7.19 -3.80
N GLU A 40 2.09 6.92 -5.06
CA GLU A 40 2.47 7.78 -6.18
C GLU A 40 1.93 9.21 -6.02
N ARG A 41 0.67 9.36 -5.58
CA ARG A 41 0.09 10.68 -5.28
C ARG A 41 0.83 11.40 -4.16
N CYS A 42 1.25 10.68 -3.12
CA CYS A 42 2.07 11.26 -2.04
C CYS A 42 3.41 11.80 -2.55
N GLU A 43 4.06 11.12 -3.52
CA GLU A 43 5.32 11.59 -4.11
C GLU A 43 5.13 12.90 -4.88
N VAL A 44 4.03 13.03 -5.64
CA VAL A 44 3.67 14.27 -6.33
C VAL A 44 3.47 15.42 -5.33
N ILE A 45 2.70 15.19 -4.26
CA ILE A 45 2.43 16.20 -3.24
C ILE A 45 3.70 16.63 -2.50
N LEU A 46 4.62 15.70 -2.21
CA LEU A 46 5.92 16.03 -1.62
C LEU A 46 6.73 16.97 -2.51
N GLY A 47 6.73 16.71 -3.83
CA GLY A 47 7.36 17.58 -4.81
C GLY A 47 6.79 19.01 -4.79
N GLU A 48 5.48 19.17 -4.57
CA GLU A 48 4.85 20.47 -4.40
C GLU A 48 5.25 21.15 -3.08
N ILE A 49 5.24 20.42 -1.97
CA ILE A 49 5.65 20.93 -0.64
C ILE A 49 7.09 21.49 -0.68
N GLU A 50 8.00 20.80 -1.37
CA GLU A 50 9.38 21.22 -1.53
C GLU A 50 9.52 22.58 -2.23
N GLN A 51 8.61 22.92 -3.15
CA GLN A 51 8.61 24.22 -3.83
C GLN A 51 8.31 25.37 -2.85
N PHE A 52 7.47 25.14 -1.85
CA PHE A 52 7.15 26.12 -0.82
C PHE A 52 8.25 26.29 0.24
N ASN A 53 9.02 25.23 0.51
CA ASN A 53 10.14 25.28 1.46
C ASN A 53 11.31 26.17 1.00
N LYS A 54 11.37 26.55 -0.28
CA LYS A 54 12.42 27.42 -0.84
C LYS A 54 12.22 28.91 -0.54
N LYS A 55 11.09 29.32 0.07
CA LYS A 55 10.81 30.71 0.44
C LYS A 55 10.50 30.82 1.94
N PRO A 56 11.40 31.38 2.76
CA PRO A 56 11.16 31.53 4.19
C PRO A 56 10.22 32.71 4.43
N VAL A 57 8.94 32.45 4.60
CA VAL A 57 8.00 33.46 5.11
C VAL A 57 7.03 32.76 6.02
N ILE A 58 7.26 32.71 7.33
CA ILE A 58 6.23 32.22 8.25
C ILE A 58 6.28 32.99 9.58
N LEU A 59 5.11 33.53 9.96
CA LEU A 59 4.79 34.09 11.27
C LEU A 59 4.63 32.94 12.30
N GLU A 60 5.15 33.05 13.53
CA GLU A 60 5.20 31.94 14.52
C GLU A 60 3.89 31.16 14.73
N ALA A 61 2.73 31.82 14.66
CA ALA A 61 1.42 31.18 14.86
C ALA A 61 1.05 30.19 13.74
N GLU A 62 1.49 30.47 12.52
CA GLU A 62 1.29 29.65 11.33
C GLU A 62 2.19 28.40 11.34
N GLU A 63 3.39 28.54 11.91
CA GLU A 63 4.34 27.44 12.06
C GLU A 63 3.84 26.34 13.02
N LYS A 64 3.10 26.72 14.07
CA LYS A 64 2.51 25.76 15.02
C LYS A 64 1.50 24.82 14.36
N LYS A 65 0.68 25.33 13.42
CA LYS A 65 -0.30 24.53 12.67
C LYS A 65 0.37 23.58 11.69
N ILE A 66 1.43 24.02 11.02
CA ILE A 66 2.23 23.13 10.16
C ILE A 66 2.87 22.02 10.99
N LYS A 67 3.44 22.34 12.16
CA LYS A 67 4.04 21.36 13.06
C LYS A 67 3.02 20.32 13.55
N SER A 68 1.78 20.72 13.86
CA SER A 68 0.74 19.76 14.25
C SER A 68 0.35 18.83 13.11
N LEU A 69 0.15 19.36 11.89
CA LEU A 69 -0.15 18.53 10.72
C LEU A 69 0.96 17.52 10.43
N LEU A 70 2.22 17.94 10.50
CA LEU A 70 3.37 17.05 10.32
C LEU A 70 3.42 15.97 11.40
N ALA A 71 3.11 16.29 12.65
CA ALA A 71 3.06 15.30 13.73
C ALA A 71 1.97 14.24 13.46
N GLU A 72 0.78 14.66 13.03
CA GLU A 72 -0.31 13.73 12.67
C GLU A 72 0.07 12.81 11.51
N ILE A 73 0.67 13.36 10.45
CA ILE A 73 1.19 12.59 9.31
C ILE A 73 2.23 11.56 9.78
N LEU A 74 3.13 11.95 10.68
CA LEU A 74 4.16 11.06 11.20
C LEU A 74 3.56 9.90 12.01
N GLU A 75 2.53 10.15 12.82
CA GLU A 75 1.84 9.08 13.53
C GLU A 75 1.16 8.10 12.56
N LEU A 76 0.46 8.59 11.53
CA LEU A 76 -0.12 7.73 10.50
C LEU A 76 0.94 6.87 9.80
N ARG A 77 2.10 7.45 9.48
CA ARG A 77 3.21 6.71 8.85
C ARG A 77 3.82 5.65 9.76
N LYS A 78 3.88 5.90 11.09
CA LYS A 78 4.31 4.89 12.06
C LYS A 78 3.34 3.71 12.09
N GLU A 79 2.04 3.98 12.06
CA GLU A 79 1.02 2.93 11.99
C GLU A 79 1.13 2.10 10.71
N ILE A 80 1.25 2.74 9.56
CA ILE A 80 1.49 2.08 8.26
C ILE A 80 2.72 1.17 8.33
N THR A 81 3.84 1.71 8.83
CA THR A 81 5.11 0.97 8.92
C THR A 81 4.99 -0.26 9.83
N ARG A 82 4.20 -0.17 10.89
CA ARG A 82 3.92 -1.29 11.79
C ARG A 82 3.07 -2.38 11.12
N LEU A 83 2.17 -2.02 10.20
CA LEU A 83 1.24 -2.95 9.55
C LEU A 83 1.85 -3.67 8.34
N ILE A 84 2.86 -3.09 7.69
CA ILE A 84 3.50 -3.68 6.51
C ILE A 84 4.12 -5.07 6.78
N PRO A 85 4.96 -5.29 7.81
CA PRO A 85 5.61 -6.59 8.00
C PRO A 85 4.62 -7.75 8.26
N PRO A 86 3.59 -7.60 9.14
CA PRO A 86 2.56 -8.63 9.28
C PRO A 86 1.82 -8.95 7.98
N LEU A 87 1.55 -7.95 7.15
CA LEU A 87 0.88 -8.13 5.87
C LEU A 87 1.77 -8.90 4.88
N GLN A 88 3.06 -8.57 4.83
CA GLN A 88 4.04 -9.30 4.01
C GLN A 88 4.13 -10.77 4.41
N GLU A 89 4.11 -11.08 5.70
CA GLU A 89 4.15 -12.47 6.17
C GLU A 89 2.88 -13.23 5.80
N LYS A 90 1.69 -12.62 5.96
CA LYS A 90 0.43 -13.21 5.48
C LYS A 90 0.46 -13.52 3.98
N ILE A 91 1.00 -12.62 3.16
CA ILE A 91 1.12 -12.85 1.71
C ILE A 91 2.06 -14.03 1.43
N ARG A 92 3.20 -14.13 2.12
CA ARG A 92 4.12 -15.26 1.98
C ARG A 92 3.48 -16.58 2.37
N GLU A 93 2.73 -16.62 3.47
CA GLU A 93 2.01 -17.80 3.93
C GLU A 93 0.97 -18.25 2.89
N ARG A 94 0.17 -17.31 2.35
CA ARG A 94 -0.80 -17.59 1.29
C ARG A 94 -0.13 -18.18 0.04
N LEU A 95 0.95 -17.55 -0.45
CA LEU A 95 1.71 -18.06 -1.60
C LEU A 95 2.31 -19.45 -1.33
N GLY A 96 2.79 -19.69 -0.12
CA GLY A 96 3.29 -21.00 0.30
C GLY A 96 2.18 -22.07 0.29
N ALA A 97 0.98 -21.73 0.77
CA ALA A 97 -0.18 -22.61 0.76
C ALA A 97 -0.68 -22.91 -0.67
N GLU A 98 -0.73 -21.90 -1.54
CA GLU A 98 -1.10 -22.07 -2.95
C GLU A 98 -0.13 -22.98 -3.70
N ARG A 99 1.19 -22.78 -3.51
CA ARG A 99 2.20 -23.67 -4.09
C ARG A 99 2.04 -25.11 -3.63
N LYS A 100 1.81 -25.33 -2.33
CA LYS A 100 1.52 -26.67 -1.80
C LYS A 100 0.27 -27.27 -2.41
N LYS A 101 -0.81 -26.48 -2.55
CA LYS A 101 -2.06 -26.92 -3.20
C LYS A 101 -1.83 -27.31 -4.66
N MET A 102 -1.06 -26.53 -5.41
CA MET A 102 -0.72 -26.82 -6.80
C MET A 102 0.13 -28.09 -6.94
N MET A 103 1.15 -28.27 -6.08
CA MET A 103 1.94 -29.50 -6.06
C MET A 103 1.10 -30.74 -5.73
N ILE A 104 0.18 -30.61 -4.76
CA ILE A 104 -0.79 -31.66 -4.41
C ILE A 104 -1.64 -31.99 -5.64
N GLN A 105 -2.28 -31.00 -6.28
CA GLN A 105 -3.11 -31.21 -7.47
C GLN A 105 -2.36 -31.90 -8.62
N GLN A 106 -1.11 -31.51 -8.85
CA GLN A 106 -0.24 -32.16 -9.83
C GLN A 106 0.09 -33.62 -9.45
N SER A 107 0.40 -33.88 -8.17
CA SER A 107 0.73 -35.23 -7.69
C SER A 107 -0.46 -36.20 -7.69
N TYR A 108 -1.68 -35.69 -7.54
CA TYR A 108 -2.92 -36.48 -7.61
C TYR A 108 -3.43 -36.66 -9.04
N GLY A 109 -2.69 -36.22 -10.07
CA GLY A 109 -3.07 -36.46 -11.47
C GLY A 109 -4.44 -35.88 -11.83
N MET A 110 -4.89 -34.82 -11.17
CA MET A 110 -6.09 -34.08 -11.55
C MET A 110 -5.78 -33.16 -12.75
N ASP A 111 -5.08 -33.69 -13.76
CA ASP A 111 -5.28 -33.25 -15.13
C ASP A 111 -6.67 -33.77 -15.50
N GLU A 112 -7.54 -32.91 -16.03
CA GLU A 112 -8.91 -33.23 -16.48
C GLU A 112 -8.93 -34.15 -17.72
N ARG A 113 -8.08 -35.18 -17.76
CA ARG A 113 -8.01 -36.21 -18.78
C ARG A 113 -7.96 -37.57 -18.11
N TYR A 114 -9.09 -37.94 -17.53
CA TYR A 114 -9.42 -39.34 -17.27
C TYR A 114 -9.54 -40.04 -18.64
N GLN A 115 -8.42 -40.48 -19.20
CA GLN A 115 -8.44 -41.52 -20.23
C GLN A 115 -8.43 -42.86 -19.51
N ASP A 116 -9.49 -43.62 -19.74
CA ASP A 116 -9.79 -44.87 -19.07
C ASP A 116 -8.61 -45.83 -19.01
N SER A 117 -8.50 -46.44 -17.84
CA SER A 117 -7.62 -47.56 -17.54
C SER A 117 -7.74 -48.67 -18.58
N VAL A 118 -6.63 -49.04 -19.23
CA VAL A 118 -6.53 -50.34 -19.90
C VAL A 118 -5.33 -51.09 -19.35
N PHE A 119 -5.47 -51.57 -18.12
CA PHE A 119 -4.77 -52.75 -17.66
C PHE A 119 -5.75 -53.67 -16.94
N PHE A 120 -6.37 -54.58 -17.71
CA PHE A 120 -6.59 -55.94 -17.27
C PHE A 120 -6.37 -56.91 -18.45
N ASP A 121 -5.13 -57.37 -18.48
CA ASP A 121 -4.64 -58.68 -18.89
C ASP A 121 -5.71 -59.76 -19.18
N LYS A 122 -5.71 -60.33 -20.39
CA LYS A 122 -6.10 -61.73 -20.62
C LYS A 122 -5.18 -62.37 -21.67
N LYS A 123 -4.23 -63.14 -21.16
CA LYS A 123 -3.57 -64.25 -21.87
C LYS A 123 -4.58 -65.13 -22.62
N LYS A 124 -4.33 -65.37 -23.90
CA LYS A 124 -4.40 -66.68 -24.57
C LYS A 124 -3.66 -66.63 -25.89
#